data_AF-A0A820RHS6-F1
#
_entry.id   AF-A0A820RHS6-F1
#
_cell.length_a   1.000
_cell.length_b   1.000
_cell.length_c   1.000
_cell.angle_alpha   90.00
_cell.angle_beta   90.00
_cell.angle_gamma   90.00
#
_symmetry.space_group_name_H-M   'P 1'
#
loop_
_entity.id
_entity.type
_entity.pdbx_description
1 polymer ?
#
loop_
_entity_poly.entity_id
_entity_poly.type
_entity_poly.pdbx_seq_one_letter_code
_entity_poly.pdbx_strand_id
1 'polypeptide(L)'
;ITTHYTIYPRDKDERWKDVNMERYAEEYDVAIRFFLFYLNLYILLNYSVPGLSAAIRLRQLAKEQNKEIRVCLVEKGSTIGAHTLSGACIESRA
;
A
#
# COMPACT_ATOMS: atom_id res chain seq x y z
N ILE A 1 -24.36 15.38 5.58
CA ILE A 1 -23.95 15.21 7.00
C ILE A 1 -22.49 14.76 7.03
N THR A 2 -21.58 15.52 6.43
CA THR A 2 -20.18 15.07 6.32
C THR A 2 -19.33 15.95 7.21
N THR A 3 -18.38 15.35 7.93
CA THR A 3 -17.41 16.03 8.80
C THR A 3 -15.98 15.66 8.44
N HIS A 4 -15.80 14.92 7.34
CA HIS A 4 -14.51 14.43 6.91
C HIS A 4 -13.60 15.60 6.53
N TYR A 5 -12.34 15.51 6.96
CA TYR A 5 -11.38 16.62 6.84
C TYR A 5 -11.00 16.97 5.41
N THR A 6 -11.26 16.09 4.44
CA THR A 6 -11.08 16.40 3.01
C THR A 6 -12.16 17.35 2.47
N ILE A 7 -13.29 17.47 3.17
CA ILE A 7 -14.38 18.41 2.85
C ILE A 7 -14.35 19.60 3.81
N TYR A 8 -14.03 19.37 5.09
CA TYR A 8 -13.90 20.39 6.14
C TYR A 8 -12.48 20.39 6.71
N PRO A 9 -11.55 21.15 6.11
CA PRO A 9 -10.13 21.12 6.46
C PRO A 9 -9.89 21.45 7.95
N ARG A 10 -9.01 20.66 8.60
CA ARG A 10 -8.73 20.76 10.05
C ARG A 10 -8.00 22.05 10.42
N ASP A 11 -7.25 22.65 9.51
CA ASP A 11 -6.56 23.92 9.68
C ASP A 11 -7.52 25.10 9.91
N LYS A 12 -8.77 24.97 9.45
CA LYS A 12 -9.82 26.00 9.60
C LYS A 12 -10.73 25.75 10.79
N ASP A 13 -10.50 24.67 11.53
CA ASP A 13 -11.38 24.20 12.59
C ASP A 13 -10.73 24.43 13.95
N GLU A 14 -11.40 25.23 14.79
CA GLU A 14 -10.86 25.60 16.10
C GLU A 14 -10.54 24.40 16.99
N ARG A 15 -11.21 23.26 16.78
CA ARG A 15 -11.02 22.02 17.52
C ARG A 15 -9.62 21.41 17.34
N TRP A 16 -8.88 21.82 16.32
CA TRP A 16 -7.56 21.29 15.97
C TRP A 16 -6.40 22.27 16.23
N LYS A 17 -6.67 23.46 16.80
CA LYS A 17 -5.67 24.53 16.98
C LYS A 17 -4.44 24.11 17.78
N ASP A 18 -4.63 23.30 18.83
CA ASP A 18 -3.55 22.90 19.74
C ASP A 18 -2.99 21.50 19.42
N VAL A 19 -3.41 20.90 18.31
CA VAL A 19 -2.95 19.56 17.90
C VAL A 19 -1.69 19.70 17.05
N ASN A 20 -0.56 19.15 17.51
CA ASN A 20 0.64 19.06 16.69
C ASN A 20 0.40 18.10 15.52
N MET A 21 0.50 18.62 14.29
CA MET A 21 0.28 17.89 13.03
C MET A 21 1.59 17.54 12.30
N GLU A 22 2.73 17.66 12.99
CA GLU A 22 4.04 17.26 12.49
C GLU A 22 4.03 15.80 12.01
N ARG A 23 4.64 15.57 10.85
CA ARG A 23 4.70 14.25 10.22
C ARG A 23 6.14 13.78 10.16
N TYR A 24 6.37 12.59 10.69
CA TYR A 24 7.63 11.90 10.49
C TYR A 24 7.71 11.37 9.06
N ALA A 25 8.85 11.56 8.43
CA ALA A 25 9.16 11.03 7.12
C ALA A 25 10.26 9.99 7.23
N GLU A 26 10.17 8.96 6.40
CA GLU A 26 11.22 7.97 6.21
C GLU A 26 11.50 7.86 4.70
N GLU A 27 12.78 7.75 4.34
CA GLU A 27 13.21 7.66 2.95
C GLU A 27 13.25 6.20 2.48
N TYR A 28 12.73 5.98 1.28
CA TYR A 28 12.76 4.68 0.58
C TYR A 28 13.05 4.92 -0.89
N ASP A 29 13.74 3.97 -1.54
CA ASP A 29 13.96 4.03 -2.99
C ASP A 29 12.65 3.83 -3.76
N VAL A 30 11.77 2.97 -3.22
CA VAL A 30 10.44 2.70 -3.79
C VAL A 30 9.42 2.53 -2.66
N ALA A 31 8.34 3.32 -2.71
CA ALA A 31 7.17 3.15 -1.86
C ALA A 31 5.98 2.64 -2.70
N ILE A 32 5.44 1.49 -2.31
CA ILE A 32 4.29 0.85 -2.97
C ILE A 32 3.10 0.95 -2.02
N ARG A 33 2.12 1.79 -2.38
CA ARG A 33 0.87 1.91 -1.64
C ARG A 33 -0.15 0.94 -2.20
N PHE A 34 -0.59 0.00 -1.38
CA PHE A 34 -1.65 -0.93 -1.78
C PHE A 34 -3.01 -0.42 -1.31
N PHE A 35 -3.88 -0.10 -2.27
CA PHE A 35 -5.27 0.26 -2.02
C PHE A 35 -6.14 -0.59 -2.94
N LEU A 36 -6.71 -1.67 -2.39
CA LEU A 36 -7.73 -2.44 -3.10
C LEU A 36 -9.03 -1.64 -3.13
N PHE A 37 -9.35 -1.08 -4.30
CA PHE A 37 -10.72 -0.85 -4.70
C PHE A 37 -10.85 -1.26 -6.17
N TYR A 38 -11.85 -2.09 -6.46
CA TYR A 38 -12.21 -2.77 -7.72
C TYR A 38 -11.75 -4.22 -7.93
N LEU A 39 -12.70 -5.12 -7.65
CA LEU A 39 -13.42 -6.05 -8.54
C LEU A 39 -12.62 -6.83 -9.62
N ASN A 40 -12.75 -8.16 -9.53
CA ASN A 40 -12.45 -9.20 -10.53
C ASN A 40 -11.15 -9.01 -11.31
N LEU A 41 -10.03 -9.31 -10.65
CA LEU A 41 -8.78 -9.47 -11.36
C LEU A 41 -7.87 -10.49 -10.65
N TYR A 42 -7.29 -11.32 -11.49
CA TYR A 42 -6.49 -12.52 -11.25
C TYR A 42 -5.40 -12.34 -10.19
N ILE A 43 -5.37 -13.27 -9.24
CA ILE A 43 -4.42 -13.28 -8.14
C ILE A 43 -3.78 -14.68 -8.03
N LEU A 44 -2.51 -14.75 -8.47
CA LEU A 44 -1.58 -15.88 -8.51
C LEU A 44 -1.19 -16.48 -7.15
N LEU A 45 -0.92 -17.78 -7.19
CA LEU A 45 -0.10 -18.52 -6.24
C LEU A 45 1.32 -17.95 -6.21
N ASN A 46 1.83 -17.76 -4.99
CA ASN A 46 2.95 -16.90 -4.58
C ASN A 46 2.59 -15.41 -4.46
N TYR A 47 1.85 -15.06 -3.40
CA TYR A 47 1.67 -13.67 -2.93
C TYR A 47 1.06 -12.69 -3.92
N SER A 48 0.02 -13.07 -4.66
CA SER A 48 -0.57 -12.13 -5.60
C SER A 48 -1.49 -11.14 -4.90
N VAL A 49 -0.84 -10.10 -4.44
CA VAL A 49 -1.36 -8.76 -4.44
C VAL A 49 -0.44 -8.02 -5.42
N PRO A 50 -0.94 -7.25 -6.41
CA PRO A 50 -0.09 -6.55 -7.39
C PRO A 50 1.08 -5.77 -6.75
N GLY A 51 0.88 -5.21 -5.55
CA GLY A 51 1.93 -4.55 -4.79
C GLY A 51 3.01 -5.47 -4.22
N LEU A 52 2.67 -6.70 -3.81
CA LEU A 52 3.63 -7.70 -3.33
C LEU A 52 4.48 -8.26 -4.48
N SER A 53 3.87 -8.55 -5.63
CA SER A 53 4.60 -9.03 -6.81
C SER A 53 5.62 -7.99 -7.30
N ALA A 54 5.22 -6.72 -7.39
CA ALA A 54 6.13 -5.63 -7.72
C ALA A 54 7.29 -5.50 -6.73
N ALA A 55 7.01 -5.55 -5.41
CA ALA A 55 8.05 -5.48 -4.38
C ALA A 55 9.04 -6.65 -4.47
N ILE A 56 8.53 -7.88 -4.64
CA ILE A 56 9.35 -9.09 -4.77
C ILE A 56 10.22 -9.01 -6.03
N ARG A 57 9.64 -8.66 -7.18
CA ARG A 57 10.39 -8.58 -8.44
C ARG A 57 11.46 -7.47 -8.40
N LEU A 58 11.15 -6.33 -7.80
CA LEU A 58 12.14 -5.25 -7.60
C LEU A 58 13.32 -5.72 -6.75
N ARG A 59 13.07 -6.41 -5.64
CA ARG A 59 14.14 -6.95 -4.78
C ARG A 59 14.94 -8.05 -5.48
N GLN A 60 14.30 -8.89 -6.30
CA GLN A 60 15.00 -9.88 -7.13
C GLN A 60 15.93 -9.20 -8.13
N LEU A 61 15.44 -8.21 -8.90
CA LEU A 61 16.24 -7.45 -9.86
C LEU A 61 17.40 -6.70 -9.19
N ALA A 62 17.17 -6.12 -8.02
CA ALA A 62 18.22 -5.43 -7.26
C ALA A 62 19.30 -6.43 -6.81
N LYS A 63 18.91 -7.61 -6.34
CA LYS A 63 19.85 -8.69 -6.00
C LYS A 63 20.64 -9.16 -7.22
N GLU A 64 19.99 -9.36 -8.37
CA GLU A 64 20.65 -9.72 -9.63
C GLU A 64 21.71 -8.68 -10.05
N GLN A 65 21.46 -7.39 -9.75
CA GLN A 65 22.36 -6.28 -10.07
C GLN A 65 23.34 -5.92 -8.93
N ASN A 66 23.39 -6.69 -7.84
CA ASN A 66 24.15 -6.36 -6.61
C ASN A 66 23.88 -4.93 -6.10
N LYS A 67 22.62 -4.47 -6.20
CA LYS A 67 22.16 -3.20 -5.66
C LYS A 67 21.36 -3.43 -4.39
N GLU A 68 21.61 -2.59 -3.40
CA GLU A 68 20.76 -2.49 -2.23
C GLU A 68 19.67 -1.45 -2.49
N ILE A 69 18.40 -1.86 -2.34
CA ILE A 69 17.24 -0.96 -2.46
C ILE A 69 16.31 -1.13 -1.27
N ARG A 70 15.76 -0.04 -0.75
CA ARG A 70 14.74 -0.01 0.29
C ARG A 70 13.37 0.06 -0.36
N VAL A 71 12.57 -1.00 -0.19
CA VAL A 71 11.19 -1.07 -0.69
C VAL A 71 10.24 -1.04 0.51
N CYS A 72 9.36 -0.03 0.56
CA CYS A 72 8.30 0.06 1.56
C CYS A 72 6.96 -0.34 0.96
N LEU A 73 6.27 -1.29 1.58
CA LEU A 73 4.93 -1.72 1.21
C LEU A 73 3.94 -1.28 2.30
N VAL A 74 2.91 -0.53 1.91
CA VAL A 74 1.89 -0.04 2.85
C VAL A 74 0.54 -0.70 2.55
N GLU A 75 -0.05 -1.32 3.58
CA GLU A 75 -1.36 -1.99 3.57
C GLU A 75 -2.29 -1.36 4.63
N LYS A 76 -3.59 -1.30 4.33
CA LYS A 76 -4.63 -0.79 5.25
C LYS A 76 -5.10 -1.87 6.23
N GLY A 77 -5.05 -3.14 5.85
CA GLY A 77 -5.39 -4.29 6.69
C GLY A 77 -4.52 -4.37 7.95
N SER A 78 -5.09 -4.93 9.03
CA SER A 78 -4.34 -5.22 10.26
C SER A 78 -3.21 -6.22 10.06
N THR A 79 -3.35 -7.07 9.04
CA THR A 79 -2.33 -7.99 8.54
C THR A 79 -2.33 -7.96 7.01
N ILE A 80 -1.22 -8.39 6.40
CA ILE A 80 -1.13 -8.51 4.94
C ILE A 80 -2.24 -9.44 4.44
N GLY A 81 -3.06 -8.94 3.52
CA GLY A 81 -4.17 -9.69 2.93
C GLY A 81 -5.46 -9.71 3.75
N ALA A 82 -5.53 -9.06 4.92
CA ALA A 82 -6.76 -8.99 5.73
C ALA A 82 -7.95 -8.35 4.99
N HIS A 83 -7.68 -7.52 3.99
CA HIS A 83 -8.70 -6.91 3.12
C HIS A 83 -8.77 -7.55 1.73
N THR A 84 -8.06 -8.66 1.50
CA THR A 84 -8.15 -9.40 0.23
C THR A 84 -9.45 -10.19 0.19
N LEU A 85 -10.24 -9.96 -0.85
CA LEU A 85 -11.45 -10.73 -1.15
C LEU A 85 -11.38 -11.17 -2.62
N SER A 86 -11.51 -12.47 -2.88
CA SER A 86 -11.43 -13.03 -4.24
C SER A 86 -12.26 -14.30 -4.37
N GLY A 87 -12.75 -14.57 -5.58
CA GLY A 87 -13.31 -15.88 -5.95
C GLY A 87 -12.24 -16.96 -6.20
N ALA A 88 -10.96 -16.59 -6.20
CA ALA A 88 -9.79 -17.47 -6.22
C ALA A 88 -9.76 -18.55 -7.33
N CYS A 89 -10.21 -18.22 -8.54
CA CYS A 89 -9.92 -19.03 -9.73
C CYS A 89 -8.56 -18.60 -10.30
N ILE A 90 -7.56 -19.48 -10.23
CA ILE A 90 -6.14 -19.15 -10.45
C ILE A 90 -5.64 -19.82 -11.73
N GLU A 91 -5.15 -19.01 -12.67
CA GLU A 91 -4.27 -19.47 -13.76
C GLU A 91 -2.83 -19.49 -13.23
N SER A 92 -2.11 -20.60 -13.43
CA SER A 92 -0.76 -20.79 -12.88
C SER A 92 0.33 -20.12 -13.71
N ARG A 93 0.02 -19.75 -14.95
CA ARG A 93 0.90 -18.96 -15.80
C ARG A 93 0.74 -17.46 -15.50
N ALA A 94 1.84 -16.82 -15.09
CA ALA A 94 1.98 -15.37 -14.98
C ALA A 94 2.47 -14.75 -16.30
#